data_AF-A0A920U944-F1
#
_entry.id   AF-A0A920U944-F1
#
_cell.length_a   1.000
_cell.length_b   1.000
_cell.length_c   1.000
_cell.angle_alpha   90.00
_cell.angle_beta   90.00
_cell.angle_gamma   90.00
#
_symmetry.space_group_name_H-M   'P 1'
#
loop_
_entity.id
_entity.type
_entity.pdbx_description
1 polymer ?
#
loop_
_entity_poly.entity_id
_entity_poly.type
_entity_poly.pdbx_seq_one_letter_code
_entity_poly.pdbx_strand_id
1 'polypeptide(L)'
;MGLALDGAVHAVPAASVSGRPVESLDGARRPTEVTVEVSDATLVSDDPTAVTALWDRGAWASAAQAVGVAQRLLDLTVAYVAEREQFGRPVGANQAVKHHCSNVAIAVEFARPIVQAAAWSLANGRAPEGTTHRE
;
A
#
# COMPACT_ATOMS: atom_id res chain seq x y z
N MET A 1 -12.66 15.17 -4.01
CA MET A 1 -11.81 14.25 -3.21
C MET A 1 -12.70 13.55 -2.20
N GLY A 2 -12.58 12.22 -2.05
CA GLY A 2 -13.29 11.47 -1.03
C GLY A 2 -12.48 11.43 0.28
N LEU A 3 -13.10 11.74 1.41
CA LEU A 3 -12.47 11.77 2.73
C LEU A 3 -13.31 10.97 3.72
N ALA A 4 -12.68 10.06 4.47
CA ALA A 4 -13.30 9.45 5.65
C ALA A 4 -12.96 10.31 6.88
N LEU A 5 -13.96 10.95 7.46
CA LEU A 5 -13.84 11.80 8.66
C LEU A 5 -14.96 11.44 9.62
N ASP A 6 -14.63 11.22 10.89
CA ASP A 6 -15.58 10.92 11.98
C ASP A 6 -16.61 9.80 11.64
N GLY A 7 -16.18 8.78 10.90
CA GLY A 7 -17.03 7.66 10.53
C GLY A 7 -17.98 7.93 9.37
N ALA A 8 -17.78 9.00 8.60
CA ALA A 8 -18.53 9.32 7.39
C ALA A 8 -17.60 9.59 6.19
N VAL A 9 -18.09 9.29 5.01
CA VAL A 9 -17.44 9.59 3.73
C VAL A 9 -18.01 10.89 3.18
N HIS A 10 -17.14 11.87 2.93
CA HIS A 10 -17.48 13.13 2.31
C HIS A 10 -16.79 13.30 0.95
N ALA A 11 -17.48 13.91 -0.01
CA ALA A 11 -16.91 14.33 -1.28
C ALA A 11 -16.86 15.86 -1.33
N VAL A 12 -15.65 16.41 -1.42
CA VAL A 12 -15.43 17.86 -1.47
C VAL A 12 -14.74 18.27 -2.77
N PRO A 13 -15.05 19.47 -3.32
CA PRO A 13 -14.27 20.06 -4.39
C PRO A 13 -12.81 20.22 -3.99
N ALA A 14 -11.87 19.95 -4.89
CA ALA A 14 -10.43 20.12 -4.57
C ALA A 14 -10.09 21.57 -4.20
N ALA A 15 -10.79 22.55 -4.78
CA ALA A 15 -10.59 23.98 -4.50
C ALA A 15 -11.02 24.40 -3.09
N SER A 16 -11.85 23.62 -2.38
CA SER A 16 -12.28 23.92 -1.01
C SER A 16 -11.38 23.29 0.05
N VAL A 17 -10.26 22.68 -0.37
CA VAL A 17 -9.34 21.94 0.50
C VAL A 17 -8.08 22.78 0.63
N SER A 18 -7.74 23.18 1.86
CA SER A 18 -6.46 23.79 2.15
C SER A 18 -5.53 22.75 2.76
N GLY A 19 -4.23 22.90 2.52
CA GLY A 19 -3.25 21.90 2.93
C GLY A 19 -1.94 22.55 3.36
N ARG A 20 -1.37 22.04 4.45
CA ARG A 20 -0.04 22.37 4.91
C ARG A 20 0.86 21.14 4.72
N PRO A 21 1.89 21.20 3.87
CA PRO A 21 2.84 20.11 3.72
C PRO A 21 3.47 19.76 5.07
N VAL A 22 3.59 18.46 5.33
CA VAL A 22 4.27 17.94 6.51
C VAL A 22 5.58 17.30 6.03
N GLU A 23 6.67 17.61 6.73
CA GLU A 23 7.95 16.99 6.45
C GLU A 23 7.87 15.49 6.68
N SER A 24 8.40 14.71 5.72
CA SER A 24 8.45 13.26 5.81
C SER A 24 9.89 12.78 5.77
N LEU A 25 10.19 11.77 6.60
CA LEU A 25 11.45 11.04 6.53
C LEU A 25 11.60 10.34 5.17
N ASP A 26 10.49 9.85 4.61
CA ASP A 26 10.45 9.26 3.28
C ASP A 26 10.17 10.37 2.25
N GLY A 27 11.21 10.78 1.52
CA GLY A 27 11.09 11.82 0.48
C GLY A 27 10.18 11.43 -0.70
N ALA A 28 9.82 10.16 -0.85
CA ALA A 28 8.81 9.73 -1.83
C ALA A 28 7.37 9.99 -1.33
N ARG A 29 7.17 10.24 -0.04
CA ARG A 29 5.89 10.58 0.56
C ARG A 29 5.78 12.09 0.74
N ARG A 30 4.60 12.61 0.40
CA ARG A 30 4.25 14.04 0.57
C ARG A 30 3.02 14.14 1.48
N PRO A 31 3.13 13.75 2.76
CA PRO A 31 2.02 13.91 3.69
C PRO A 31 1.66 15.39 3.78
N THR A 32 0.36 15.66 3.82
CA THR A 32 -0.18 17.01 3.88
C THR A 32 -1.24 16.99 4.96
N GLU A 33 -1.11 17.88 5.93
CA GLU A 33 -2.19 18.15 6.88
C GLU A 33 -3.26 18.93 6.11
N VAL A 34 -4.48 18.39 6.09
CA VAL A 34 -5.58 18.92 5.29
C VAL A 34 -6.62 19.56 6.20
N THR A 35 -7.03 20.78 5.85
CA THR A 35 -8.18 21.46 6.46
C THR A 35 -9.28 21.60 5.42
N VAL A 36 -10.49 21.22 5.82
CA VAL A 36 -11.67 21.19 4.95
C VAL A 36 -12.93 21.35 5.80
N GLU A 37 -13.89 22.12 5.28
CA GLU A 37 -15.22 22.20 5.86
C GLU A 37 -16.10 21.07 5.31
N VAL A 38 -16.73 20.31 6.21
CA VAL A 38 -17.67 19.24 5.87
C VAL A 38 -19.08 19.61 6.35
N SER A 39 -20.09 19.14 5.63
CA SER A 39 -21.50 19.36 5.95
C SER A 39 -22.36 18.26 5.33
N ASP A 40 -23.67 18.28 5.61
CA ASP A 40 -24.63 17.37 4.98
C ASP A 40 -24.60 17.45 3.45
N ALA A 41 -24.26 18.62 2.90
CA ALA A 41 -24.14 18.81 1.44
C ALA A 41 -22.92 18.10 0.84
N THR A 42 -21.91 17.76 1.65
CA THR A 42 -20.72 17.02 1.20
C THR A 42 -20.77 15.54 1.58
N LEU A 43 -21.77 15.12 2.36
CA LEU A 43 -21.95 13.74 2.80
C LEU A 43 -22.26 12.84 1.60
N VAL A 44 -21.45 11.79 1.45
CA VAL A 44 -21.68 10.71 0.48
C VAL A 44 -22.32 9.52 1.17
N SER A 45 -21.83 9.17 2.36
CA SER A 45 -22.34 8.05 3.14
C SER A 45 -21.83 8.11 4.57
N ASP A 46 -22.69 7.84 5.54
CA ASP A 46 -22.37 7.56 6.95
C ASP A 46 -22.55 6.08 7.33
N ASP A 47 -23.01 5.23 6.39
CA ASP A 47 -23.05 3.78 6.57
C ASP A 47 -21.65 3.23 6.90
N PRO A 48 -21.46 2.58 8.07
CA PRO A 48 -20.20 1.97 8.46
C PRO A 48 -19.66 0.99 7.42
N THR A 49 -20.54 0.29 6.69
CA THR A 49 -20.14 -0.68 5.65
C THR A 49 -19.43 0.03 4.49
N ALA A 50 -19.97 1.18 4.06
CA ALA A 50 -19.37 1.99 3.01
C ALA A 50 -18.02 2.59 3.44
N VAL A 51 -17.91 3.00 4.70
CA VAL A 51 -16.67 3.53 5.29
C VAL A 51 -15.59 2.44 5.36
N THR A 52 -15.93 1.26 5.86
CA THR A 52 -15.03 0.09 5.86
C THR A 52 -14.59 -0.26 4.44
N ALA A 53 -15.52 -0.28 3.48
CA ALA A 53 -15.20 -0.59 2.10
C ALA A 53 -14.24 0.43 1.47
N LEU A 54 -14.28 1.71 1.88
CA LEU A 54 -13.31 2.72 1.47
C LEU A 54 -11.93 2.46 2.08
N TRP A 55 -11.87 2.12 3.38
CA TRP A 55 -10.63 1.76 4.05
C TRP A 55 -9.99 0.51 3.47
N ASP A 56 -10.77 -0.52 3.16
CA ASP A 56 -10.28 -1.76 2.54
C ASP A 56 -9.62 -1.49 1.19
N ARG A 57 -10.17 -0.56 0.39
CA ARG A 57 -9.55 -0.11 -0.86
C ARG A 57 -8.22 0.60 -0.61
N GLY A 58 -8.12 1.43 0.42
CA GLY A 58 -6.87 2.08 0.83
C GLY A 58 -5.81 1.07 1.31
N ALA A 59 -6.22 0.08 2.09
CA ALA A 59 -5.37 -1.01 2.56
C ALA A 59 -4.86 -1.86 1.39
N TRP A 60 -5.76 -2.25 0.48
CA TRP A 60 -5.41 -2.96 -0.75
C TRP A 60 -4.42 -2.17 -1.61
N ALA A 61 -4.67 -0.89 -1.86
CA ALA A 61 -3.78 -0.04 -2.66
C ALA A 61 -2.39 0.05 -2.03
N SER A 62 -2.32 0.15 -0.70
CA SER A 62 -1.05 0.17 0.04
C SER A 62 -0.30 -1.16 -0.07
N ALA A 63 -0.99 -2.30 0.05
CA ALA A 63 -0.41 -3.62 -0.13
C ALA A 63 0.10 -3.84 -1.56
N ALA A 64 -0.68 -3.44 -2.58
CA ALA A 64 -0.27 -3.51 -3.98
C ALA A 64 0.98 -2.67 -4.25
N GLN A 65 1.05 -1.45 -3.71
CA GLN A 65 2.24 -0.61 -3.80
C GLN A 65 3.45 -1.29 -3.15
N ALA A 66 3.30 -1.86 -1.95
CA ALA A 66 4.39 -2.53 -1.24
C ALA A 66 4.95 -3.73 -2.02
N VAL A 67 4.09 -4.56 -2.61
CA VAL A 67 4.51 -5.69 -3.46
C VAL A 67 5.28 -5.19 -4.69
N GLY A 68 4.81 -4.14 -5.37
CA GLY A 68 5.49 -3.56 -6.51
C GLY A 68 6.86 -2.99 -6.17
N VAL A 69 6.96 -2.24 -5.06
CA VAL A 69 8.23 -1.69 -4.56
C VAL A 69 9.20 -2.81 -4.18
N ALA A 70 8.73 -3.83 -3.46
CA ALA A 70 9.57 -4.97 -3.07
C ALA A 70 10.14 -5.71 -4.28
N GLN A 71 9.34 -5.96 -5.32
CA GLN A 71 9.82 -6.54 -6.57
C GLN A 71 10.91 -5.67 -7.20
N ARG A 72 10.66 -4.36 -7.32
CA ARG A 72 11.62 -3.44 -7.95
C ARG A 72 12.95 -3.37 -7.19
N LEU A 73 12.89 -3.35 -5.86
CA LEU A 73 14.07 -3.37 -5.01
C LEU A 73 14.84 -4.68 -5.17
N LEU A 74 14.16 -5.82 -5.26
CA LEU A 74 14.79 -7.11 -5.52
C LEU A 74 15.48 -7.12 -6.89
N ASP A 75 14.82 -6.67 -7.95
CA ASP A 75 15.39 -6.64 -9.31
C ASP A 75 16.68 -5.79 -9.35
N LEU A 76 16.63 -4.59 -8.75
CA LEU A 76 17.79 -3.70 -8.65
C LEU A 76 18.92 -4.32 -7.83
N THR A 77 18.56 -4.99 -6.73
CA THR A 77 19.54 -5.65 -5.86
C THR A 77 20.23 -6.79 -6.60
N VAL A 78 19.47 -7.65 -7.28
CA VAL A 78 20.01 -8.78 -8.05
C VAL A 78 20.95 -8.30 -9.15
N ALA A 79 20.56 -7.26 -9.90
CA ALA A 79 21.41 -6.65 -10.91
C ALA A 79 22.73 -6.14 -10.30
N TYR A 80 22.64 -5.38 -9.20
CA TYR A 80 23.82 -4.82 -8.53
C TYR A 80 24.76 -5.91 -7.99
N VAL A 81 24.25 -6.94 -7.31
CA VAL A 81 25.10 -7.98 -6.72
C VAL A 81 25.71 -8.92 -7.76
N ALA A 82 25.15 -8.97 -8.97
CA ALA A 82 25.73 -9.69 -10.10
C ALA A 82 26.93 -8.95 -10.70
N GLU A 83 26.90 -7.61 -10.74
CA GLU A 83 27.96 -6.78 -11.32
C GLU A 83 29.05 -6.40 -10.30
N ARG A 84 28.68 -6.22 -9.03
CA ARG A 84 29.62 -5.76 -8.00
C ARG A 84 30.60 -6.87 -7.61
N GLU A 85 31.89 -6.64 -7.86
CA GLU A 85 32.95 -7.56 -7.43
C GLU A 85 33.60 -7.15 -6.10
N GLN A 86 33.80 -8.14 -5.22
CA GLN A 86 34.60 -8.03 -4.00
C GLN A 86 35.27 -9.38 -3.71
N PHE A 87 36.48 -9.36 -3.15
CA PHE A 87 37.27 -10.57 -2.90
C PHE A 87 37.48 -11.42 -4.17
N GLY A 88 37.66 -10.76 -5.32
CA GLY A 88 37.95 -11.40 -6.61
C GLY A 88 36.77 -12.15 -7.25
N ARG A 89 35.53 -11.89 -6.83
CA ARG A 89 34.32 -12.48 -7.41
C ARG A 89 33.10 -11.57 -7.24
N PRO A 90 32.00 -11.78 -8.00
CA PRO A 90 30.73 -11.10 -7.75
C PRO A 90 30.24 -11.31 -6.31
N VAL A 91 29.73 -10.26 -5.67
CA VAL A 91 29.18 -10.30 -4.31
C VAL A 91 28.00 -11.27 -4.23
N GLY A 92 27.22 -11.38 -5.30
CA GLY A 92 26.12 -12.34 -5.43
C GLY A 92 26.57 -13.80 -5.37
N ALA A 93 27.86 -14.12 -5.48
CA ALA A 93 28.38 -15.47 -5.25
C ALA A 93 28.43 -15.86 -3.75
N ASN A 94 28.23 -14.92 -2.84
CA ASN A 94 28.10 -15.19 -1.40
C ASN A 94 26.71 -15.79 -1.10
N GLN A 95 26.70 -16.97 -0.45
CA GLN A 95 25.46 -17.68 -0.13
C GLN A 95 24.51 -16.88 0.77
N ALA A 96 25.04 -16.06 1.69
CA ALA A 96 24.20 -15.19 2.52
C ALA A 96 23.40 -14.20 1.67
N VAL A 97 24.05 -13.59 0.67
CA VAL A 97 23.41 -12.64 -0.26
C VAL A 97 22.35 -13.34 -1.11
N LYS A 98 22.68 -14.51 -1.68
CA LYS A 98 21.71 -15.31 -2.43
C LYS A 98 20.50 -15.68 -1.59
N HIS A 99 20.74 -16.14 -0.36
CA HIS A 99 19.66 -16.55 0.53
C HIS A 99 18.72 -15.39 0.87
N HIS A 100 19.25 -14.20 1.18
CA HIS A 100 18.42 -13.02 1.39
C HIS A 100 17.59 -12.65 0.15
N CYS A 101 18.20 -12.64 -1.04
CA CYS A 101 17.48 -12.34 -2.28
C CYS A 101 16.37 -13.38 -2.56
N SER A 102 16.68 -14.67 -2.38
CA SER A 102 15.69 -15.74 -2.54
C SER A 102 14.54 -15.63 -1.54
N ASN A 103 14.80 -15.29 -0.28
CA ASN A 103 13.74 -15.12 0.72
C ASN A 103 12.79 -13.98 0.37
N VAL A 104 13.32 -12.85 -0.11
CA VAL A 104 12.50 -11.73 -0.59
C VAL A 104 11.71 -12.14 -1.84
N ALA A 105 12.33 -12.85 -2.78
CA ALA A 105 11.66 -13.34 -3.98
C ALA A 105 10.45 -14.22 -3.61
N ILE A 106 10.65 -15.17 -2.69
CA ILE A 106 9.58 -16.04 -2.17
C ILE A 106 8.46 -15.21 -1.54
N ALA A 107 8.79 -14.25 -0.67
CA ALA A 107 7.78 -13.42 -0.01
C ALA A 107 6.96 -12.60 -1.01
N VAL A 108 7.59 -12.04 -2.05
CA VAL A 108 6.90 -11.28 -3.11
C VAL A 108 5.96 -12.19 -3.92
N GLU A 109 6.44 -13.38 -4.31
CA GLU A 109 5.63 -14.35 -5.06
C GLU A 109 4.43 -14.85 -4.25
N PHE A 110 4.56 -15.01 -2.93
CA PHE A 110 3.43 -15.33 -2.06
C PHE A 110 2.45 -14.16 -1.89
N ALA A 111 2.94 -12.93 -1.78
CA ALA A 111 2.08 -11.75 -1.56
C ALA A 111 1.27 -11.36 -2.80
N ARG A 112 1.83 -11.57 -4.01
CA ARG A 112 1.21 -11.18 -5.29
C ARG A 112 -0.21 -11.74 -5.51
N PRO A 113 -0.47 -13.07 -5.40
CA PRO A 113 -1.82 -13.61 -5.59
C PRO A 113 -2.80 -13.13 -4.52
N ILE A 114 -2.35 -12.89 -3.29
CA ILE A 114 -3.20 -12.38 -2.20
C ILE A 114 -3.71 -10.97 -2.52
N VAL A 115 -2.82 -10.09 -3.00
CA VAL A 115 -3.20 -8.74 -3.43
C VAL A 115 -4.16 -8.78 -4.63
N GLN A 116 -3.95 -9.69 -5.58
CA GLN A 116 -4.84 -9.86 -6.73
C GLN A 116 -6.22 -10.39 -6.31
N ALA A 117 -6.27 -11.36 -5.40
CA ALA A 117 -7.51 -11.87 -4.84
C ALA A 117 -8.28 -10.78 -4.09
N ALA A 118 -7.60 -9.96 -3.29
CA ALA A 118 -8.20 -8.81 -2.63
C ALA A 118 -8.77 -7.78 -3.63
N ALA A 119 -8.03 -7.48 -4.72
CA ALA A 119 -8.53 -6.62 -5.79
C ALA A 119 -9.84 -7.15 -6.40
N TRP A 120 -9.86 -8.46 -6.70
CA TRP A 120 -11.03 -9.12 -7.25
C TRP A 120 -12.21 -9.10 -6.28
N SER A 121 -11.97 -9.37 -4.99
CA SER A 121 -13.00 -9.32 -3.95
C SER A 121 -13.64 -7.94 -3.85
N LEU A 122 -12.81 -6.89 -3.80
CA LEU A 122 -13.25 -5.49 -3.76
C LEU A 122 -14.04 -5.08 -5.00
N ALA A 123 -13.63 -5.53 -6.19
CA ALA A 123 -14.30 -5.22 -7.44
C ALA A 123 -15.68 -5.89 -7.56
N ASN A 124 -15.87 -7.04 -6.91
CA ASN A 124 -17.11 -7.82 -6.97
C ASN A 124 -17.99 -7.64 -5.71
N GLY A 125 -17.68 -6.68 -4.83
CA GLY A 125 -18.45 -6.43 -3.62
C GLY A 125 -18.46 -7.61 -2.64
N ARG A 126 -17.46 -8.49 -2.70
CA ARG A 126 -17.30 -9.58 -1.75
C ARG A 126 -16.47 -9.05 -0.59
N ALA A 127 -17.08 -8.95 0.59
CA ALA A 127 -16.31 -8.78 1.80
C ALA A 127 -15.39 -10.00 1.95
N PRO A 128 -14.12 -9.84 2.36
CA PRO A 128 -13.37 -10.98 2.84
C PRO A 128 -14.21 -11.64 3.95
N GLU A 129 -14.45 -12.95 3.84
CA GLU A 129 -14.99 -13.70 4.96
C GLU A 129 -13.99 -13.53 6.09
N GLY A 130 -14.27 -12.62 7.02
CA GLY A 130 -13.45 -12.45 8.20
C GLY A 130 -13.41 -13.80 8.89
N THR A 131 -12.23 -14.38 9.01
CA THR A 131 -12.00 -15.44 9.98
C THR A 131 -12.24 -14.82 11.35
N THR A 132 -13.49 -14.82 11.79
CA THR A 132 -13.84 -14.66 13.20
C THR A 132 -13.26 -15.88 13.91
N HIS A 133 -11.96 -15.85 14.19
CA HIS A 133 -11.42 -16.58 15.32
C HIS A 133 -11.98 -15.88 16.57
N ARG A 134 -13.18 -16.33 16.96
CA ARG A 134 -13.69 -16.18 18.32
C ARG A 134 -12.77 -17.00 19.22
N GLU A 135 -12.01 -16.30 20.07
CA GLU A 135 -11.52 -16.84 21.34
C GLU A 135 -12.53 -16.52 22.45
#